data_AF-A0A6A0A1M1-F1
#
_entry.id   AF-A0A6A0A1M1-F1
#
_cell.length_a   1.000
_cell.length_b   1.000
_cell.length_c   1.000
_cell.angle_alpha   90.00
_cell.angle_beta   90.00
_cell.angle_gamma   90.00
#
_symmetry.space_group_name_H-M   'P 1'
#
loop_
_entity.id
_entity.type
_entity.pdbx_description
1 polymer ?
#
loop_
_entity_poly.entity_id
_entity_poly.type
_entity_poly.pdbx_seq_one_letter_code
_entity_poly.pdbx_strand_id
1 'polypeptide(L)'
;IAKEVSSSLAKKVVVADVDGRPWDLTRPLEGDCALKLFSFEDAEGKEAFWHSSAHLLGQALELEFGVDLTIGPALEEGFYYDCYMGDRRQGELVCWVQALTEGDRPRIEKRMEAAAKEGQRFERVVVSRDEALAMFQENKFKVEIISSLPADAVISLYRVGPMVDLCTGPHLPNTTYLKLPL
;
A
#
# COMPACT_ATOMS: atom_id res chain seq x y z
N ILE A 1 -0.99 -20.88 13.35
CA ILE A 1 -0.31 -20.27 14.52
C ILE A 1 -1.24 -19.44 15.42
N ALA A 2 -1.55 -18.15 15.17
CA ALA A 2 -2.29 -17.33 16.15
C ALA A 2 -3.64 -17.94 16.60
N LYS A 3 -4.37 -18.57 15.66
CA LYS A 3 -5.62 -19.31 15.92
C LYS A 3 -5.43 -20.53 16.83
N GLU A 4 -4.28 -21.21 16.74
CA GLU A 4 -3.95 -22.36 17.58
C GLU A 4 -3.58 -21.93 19.00
N VAL A 5 -3.00 -20.73 19.16
CA VAL A 5 -2.69 -20.18 20.49
C VAL A 5 -3.96 -19.75 21.21
N SER A 6 -4.78 -18.88 20.61
CA SER A 6 -6.13 -18.59 21.10
C SER A 6 -6.99 -17.84 20.09
N SER A 7 -8.31 -17.99 20.18
CA SER A 7 -9.27 -17.22 19.38
C SER A 7 -9.24 -15.72 19.68
N SER A 8 -8.92 -15.34 20.92
CA SER A 8 -8.75 -13.94 21.34
C SER A 8 -7.55 -13.30 20.64
N LEU A 9 -6.38 -13.97 20.68
CA LEU A 9 -5.16 -13.49 20.03
C LEU A 9 -5.37 -13.35 18.52
N ALA A 10 -5.94 -14.38 17.88
CA ALA A 10 -6.17 -14.37 16.43
C ALA A 10 -7.09 -13.24 15.94
N LYS A 11 -7.94 -12.68 16.81
CA LYS A 11 -8.80 -11.53 16.47
C LYS A 11 -8.10 -10.19 16.63
N LYS A 12 -7.05 -10.11 17.45
CA LYS A 12 -6.35 -8.85 17.77
C LYS A 12 -5.14 -8.58 16.89
N VAL A 13 -4.45 -9.65 16.49
CA VAL A 13 -3.20 -9.56 15.73
C VAL A 13 -3.47 -9.06 14.31
N VAL A 14 -2.64 -8.14 13.84
CA VAL A 14 -2.78 -7.50 12.52
C VAL A 14 -1.54 -7.59 11.65
N VAL A 15 -0.35 -7.67 12.25
CA VAL A 15 0.94 -7.88 11.57
C VAL A 15 1.88 -8.71 12.44
N ALA A 16 2.98 -9.15 11.85
CA ALA A 16 3.99 -9.96 12.52
C ALA A 16 5.40 -9.42 12.27
N ASP A 17 6.34 -9.91 13.07
CA ASP A 17 7.77 -9.84 12.83
C ASP A 17 8.31 -11.26 12.75
N VAL A 18 9.12 -11.53 11.74
CA VAL A 18 9.76 -12.81 11.48
C VAL A 18 11.26 -12.56 11.41
N ASP A 19 11.98 -13.04 12.43
CA ASP A 19 13.43 -12.84 12.59
C ASP A 19 13.87 -11.36 12.52
N GLY A 20 13.11 -10.46 13.14
CA GLY A 20 13.42 -9.02 13.15
C GLY A 20 13.01 -8.29 11.88
N ARG A 21 12.18 -8.91 11.02
CA ARG A 21 11.66 -8.31 9.78
C ARG A 21 10.15 -8.19 9.83
N PRO A 22 9.58 -7.01 9.48
CA PRO A 22 8.14 -6.83 9.32
C PRO A 22 7.52 -7.82 8.33
N TRP A 23 6.33 -8.35 8.67
CA TRP A 23 5.73 -9.48 7.95
C TRP A 23 4.20 -9.41 7.94
N ASP A 24 3.58 -9.63 6.78
CA ASP A 24 2.12 -9.77 6.69
C ASP A 24 1.66 -11.06 7.36
N LEU A 25 0.49 -11.04 8.02
CA LEU A 25 -0.06 -12.26 8.63
C LEU A 25 -0.42 -13.36 7.63
N THR A 26 -0.63 -13.00 6.38
CA THR A 26 -0.99 -13.92 5.30
C THR A 26 0.23 -14.42 4.54
N ARG A 27 1.42 -13.85 4.78
CA ARG A 27 2.66 -14.27 4.14
C ARG A 27 3.16 -15.58 4.77
N PRO A 28 3.42 -16.63 3.98
CA PRO A 28 3.95 -17.89 4.49
C PRO A 28 5.27 -17.70 5.24
N LEU A 29 5.49 -18.52 6.27
CA LEU A 29 6.81 -18.67 6.88
C LEU A 29 7.63 -19.62 6.01
N GLU A 30 8.87 -19.24 5.72
CA GLU A 30 9.75 -19.95 4.76
C GLU A 30 10.69 -20.96 5.45
N GLY A 31 10.68 -21.00 6.79
CA GLY A 31 11.47 -21.91 7.60
C GLY A 31 11.20 -21.70 9.09
N ASP A 32 12.03 -22.33 9.93
CA ASP A 32 12.03 -22.09 11.37
C ASP A 32 12.47 -20.65 11.65
N CYS A 33 11.70 -19.94 12.49
CA CYS A 33 11.91 -18.52 12.74
C CYS A 33 11.47 -18.11 14.15
N ALA A 34 12.00 -16.98 14.62
CA ALA A 34 11.42 -16.25 15.74
C ALA A 34 10.23 -15.42 15.24
N LEU A 35 9.03 -15.73 15.74
CA LEU A 35 7.79 -15.04 15.38
C LEU A 35 7.31 -14.16 16.53
N LYS A 36 7.07 -12.87 16.25
CA LYS A 36 6.34 -11.96 17.12
C LYS A 36 5.06 -11.51 16.42
N LEU A 37 3.99 -11.32 17.20
CA LEU A 37 2.68 -10.94 16.68
C LEU A 37 2.25 -9.64 17.32
N PHE A 38 1.80 -8.69 16.51
CA PHE A 38 1.43 -7.34 16.95
C PHE A 38 -0.03 -7.06 16.67
N SER A 39 -0.62 -6.28 17.56
CA SER A 39 -1.97 -5.74 17.48
C SER A 39 -1.93 -4.26 17.13
N PHE A 40 -3.10 -3.61 17.02
CA PHE A 40 -3.19 -2.16 16.84
C PHE A 40 -2.69 -1.33 18.03
N GLU A 41 -2.52 -1.94 19.20
CA GLU A 41 -1.99 -1.24 20.38
C GLU A 41 -0.48 -1.01 20.25
N ASP A 42 0.19 -1.82 19.43
CA ASP A 42 1.63 -1.80 19.17
C ASP A 42 1.99 -0.81 18.05
N ALA A 43 3.25 -0.33 18.04
CA ALA A 43 3.72 0.63 17.04
C ALA A 43 3.66 0.04 15.62
N GLU A 44 4.04 -1.23 15.47
CA GLU A 44 4.06 -1.98 14.21
C GLU A 44 2.65 -2.12 13.63
N GLY A 45 1.64 -2.31 14.48
CA GLY A 45 0.24 -2.37 14.04
C GLY A 45 -0.30 -1.02 13.58
N LYS A 46 0.14 0.09 14.21
CA LYS A 46 -0.21 1.46 13.81
C LYS A 46 0.47 1.87 12.52
N GLU A 47 1.75 1.51 12.35
CA GLU A 47 2.49 1.75 11.11
C GLU A 47 1.83 1.02 9.94
N ALA A 48 1.48 -0.26 10.11
CA ALA A 48 0.76 -1.02 9.10
C ALA A 48 -0.62 -0.42 8.78
N PHE A 49 -1.30 0.16 9.78
CA PHE A 49 -2.57 0.86 9.58
C PHE A 49 -2.41 2.10 8.68
N TRP A 50 -1.43 2.95 8.98
CA TRP A 50 -1.15 4.13 8.15
C TRP A 50 -0.68 3.76 6.75
N HIS A 51 0.14 2.71 6.65
CA HIS A 51 0.65 2.22 5.38
C HIS A 51 -0.48 1.66 4.49
N SER A 52 -1.38 0.85 5.06
CA SER A 52 -2.59 0.40 4.37
C SER A 52 -3.54 1.54 4.02
N SER A 53 -3.61 2.59 4.84
CA SER A 53 -4.41 3.78 4.56
C SER A 53 -3.86 4.57 3.36
N ALA A 54 -2.53 4.68 3.24
CA ALA A 54 -1.87 5.29 2.08
C ALA A 54 -2.25 4.57 0.79
N HIS A 55 -2.21 3.24 0.78
CA HIS A 55 -2.63 2.46 -0.40
C HIS A 55 -4.10 2.71 -0.79
N LEU A 56 -5.00 2.87 0.19
CA LEU A 56 -6.40 3.22 -0.09
C LEU A 56 -6.55 4.63 -0.69
N LEU A 57 -5.74 5.57 -0.23
CA LEU A 57 -5.67 6.92 -0.81
C LEU A 57 -5.13 6.87 -2.24
N GLY A 58 -4.03 6.14 -2.47
CA GLY A 58 -3.47 5.93 -3.81
C GLY A 58 -4.50 5.35 -4.78
N GLN A 59 -5.23 4.32 -4.35
CA GLN A 59 -6.30 3.71 -5.13
C GLN A 59 -7.42 4.72 -5.45
N ALA A 60 -7.80 5.56 -4.48
CA ALA A 60 -8.81 6.57 -4.70
C ALA A 60 -8.35 7.64 -5.69
N LEU A 61 -7.10 8.10 -5.57
CA LEU A 61 -6.51 9.08 -6.48
C LEU A 61 -6.41 8.54 -7.91
N GLU A 62 -5.92 7.31 -8.08
CA GLU A 62 -5.80 6.66 -9.38
C GLU A 62 -7.18 6.48 -10.04
N LEU A 63 -8.18 5.98 -9.31
CA LEU A 63 -9.50 5.71 -9.88
C LEU A 63 -10.32 6.97 -10.18
N GLU A 64 -10.24 7.99 -9.32
CA GLU A 64 -11.07 9.19 -9.47
C GLU A 64 -10.45 10.24 -10.40
N PHE A 65 -9.12 10.24 -10.52
CA PHE A 65 -8.37 11.29 -11.21
C PHE A 65 -7.35 10.79 -12.24
N GLY A 66 -7.11 9.48 -12.33
CA GLY A 66 -6.19 8.90 -13.33
C GLY A 66 -4.74 9.36 -13.16
N VAL A 67 -4.32 9.59 -11.91
CA VAL A 67 -2.98 10.10 -11.59
C VAL A 67 -1.90 9.04 -11.71
N ASP A 68 -0.67 9.46 -11.96
CA ASP A 68 0.49 8.59 -11.79
C ASP A 68 0.93 8.63 -10.32
N LEU A 69 0.75 7.53 -9.60
CA LEU A 69 1.19 7.40 -8.21
C LEU A 69 2.73 7.38 -8.12
N THR A 70 3.29 7.96 -7.07
CA THR A 70 4.75 8.00 -6.85
C THR A 70 5.13 7.29 -5.54
N ILE A 71 5.17 8.00 -4.41
CA ILE A 71 5.46 7.46 -3.07
C ILE A 71 4.31 7.75 -2.11
N GLY A 72 4.02 6.81 -1.21
CA GLY A 72 2.96 6.97 -0.22
C GLY A 72 3.32 6.33 1.12
N PRO A 73 4.27 6.92 1.88
CA PRO A 73 4.72 6.34 3.13
C PRO A 73 3.71 6.54 4.26
N ALA A 74 3.77 5.62 5.22
CA ALA A 74 3.23 5.87 6.55
C ALA A 74 4.09 6.90 7.31
N LEU A 75 3.44 7.66 8.18
CA LEU A 75 4.08 8.55 9.16
C LEU A 75 3.74 8.07 10.58
N GLU A 76 4.39 8.67 11.58
CA GLU A 76 4.05 8.39 12.99
C GLU A 76 2.56 8.71 13.28
N GLU A 77 2.09 9.83 12.76
CA GLU A 77 0.70 10.29 12.89
C GLU A 77 0.12 10.62 11.51
N GLY A 78 -0.23 9.56 10.76
CA GLY A 78 -0.92 9.68 9.47
C GLY A 78 -0.10 9.14 8.31
N PHE A 79 -0.37 9.65 7.12
CA PHE A 79 0.24 9.21 5.87
C PHE A 79 -0.02 10.26 4.79
N TYR A 80 0.69 10.16 3.68
CA TYR A 80 0.40 10.93 2.47
C TYR A 80 0.59 10.04 1.25
N TYR A 81 0.20 10.56 0.09
CA TYR A 81 0.52 9.93 -1.18
C TYR A 81 0.82 11.02 -2.22
N ASP A 82 2.04 11.03 -2.72
CA ASP A 82 2.47 11.91 -3.80
C ASP A 82 2.01 11.33 -5.14
N CYS A 83 1.35 12.17 -5.94
CA CYS A 83 0.90 11.79 -7.26
C CYS A 83 1.16 12.89 -8.28
N TYR A 84 1.32 12.47 -9.53
CA TYR A 84 1.48 13.35 -10.66
C TYR A 84 0.22 13.35 -11.51
N MET A 85 -0.35 14.54 -11.63
CA MET A 85 -1.41 14.84 -12.57
C MET A 85 -0.76 15.61 -13.72
N GLY A 86 -0.57 14.98 -14.87
CA GLY A 86 0.00 15.63 -16.05
C GLY A 86 -0.58 15.05 -17.32
N ASP A 87 -0.65 15.83 -18.40
CA ASP A 87 -1.13 15.31 -19.66
C ASP A 87 -0.17 14.23 -20.17
N ARG A 88 -0.67 12.99 -20.25
CA ARG A 88 0.04 11.87 -20.88
C ARG A 88 0.28 12.13 -22.38
N ARG A 89 -0.39 13.13 -22.97
CA ARG A 89 -0.18 13.57 -24.34
C ARG A 89 0.98 14.57 -24.41
N GLN A 90 2.12 14.02 -24.81
CA GLN A 90 3.21 14.71 -25.51
C GLN A 90 4.08 15.65 -24.66
N GLY A 91 5.30 15.20 -24.36
CA GLY A 91 6.58 15.88 -24.66
C GLY A 91 6.87 17.31 -24.19
N GLU A 92 5.89 18.07 -23.72
CA GLU A 92 5.98 19.45 -23.31
C GLU A 92 5.25 19.60 -21.96
N LEU A 93 5.87 20.29 -21.01
CA LEU A 93 5.22 20.68 -19.76
C LEU A 93 4.09 21.69 -20.09
N VAL A 94 2.92 21.19 -20.45
CA VAL A 94 1.72 22.01 -20.52
C VAL A 94 1.12 22.07 -19.11
N CYS A 95 1.43 23.15 -18.38
CA CYS A 95 0.92 23.45 -17.04
C CYS A 95 -0.56 23.88 -17.03
N TRP A 96 -1.43 23.13 -17.71
CA TRP A 96 -2.89 23.25 -17.58
C TRP A 96 -3.45 22.01 -16.88
N VAL A 97 -2.85 21.63 -15.76
CA VAL A 97 -3.35 20.50 -14.98
C VAL A 97 -4.17 21.06 -13.82
N GLN A 98 -5.42 20.61 -13.74
CA GLN A 98 -6.27 20.78 -12.57
C GLN A 98 -5.51 20.25 -11.33
N ALA A 99 -5.05 21.15 -10.46
CA ALA A 99 -4.56 20.75 -9.15
C ALA A 99 -5.73 20.21 -8.32
N LEU A 100 -5.46 19.25 -7.43
CA LEU A 100 -6.44 18.86 -6.43
C LEU A 100 -6.81 20.07 -5.57
N THR A 101 -8.10 20.22 -5.34
CA THR A 101 -8.67 21.28 -4.52
C THR A 101 -9.37 20.68 -3.30
N GLU A 102 -9.69 21.51 -2.31
CA GLU A 102 -10.50 21.05 -1.17
C GLU A 102 -11.87 20.50 -1.60
N GLY A 103 -12.39 20.94 -2.76
CA GLY A 103 -13.64 20.43 -3.34
C GLY A 103 -13.55 18.98 -3.80
N ASP A 104 -12.35 18.44 -4.00
CA ASP A 104 -12.12 17.06 -4.43
C ASP A 104 -12.07 16.08 -3.25
N ARG A 105 -11.82 16.56 -2.02
CA ARG A 105 -11.74 15.75 -0.79
C ARG A 105 -12.96 14.84 -0.61
N PRO A 106 -14.22 15.31 -0.71
CA PRO A 106 -15.38 14.44 -0.51
C PRO A 106 -15.46 13.27 -1.51
N ARG A 107 -14.92 13.44 -2.72
CA ARG A 107 -14.89 12.40 -3.74
C ARG A 107 -13.85 11.33 -3.41
N ILE A 108 -12.67 11.76 -2.95
CA ILE A 108 -11.59 10.88 -2.48
C ILE A 108 -12.04 10.08 -1.25
N GLU A 109 -12.56 10.76 -0.23
CA GLU A 109 -13.03 10.13 1.01
C GLU A 109 -14.13 9.10 0.74
N LYS A 110 -15.11 9.45 -0.11
CA LYS A 110 -16.17 8.51 -0.52
C LYS A 110 -15.61 7.26 -1.21
N ARG A 111 -14.58 7.38 -2.05
CA ARG A 111 -13.95 6.24 -2.70
C ARG A 111 -13.18 5.37 -1.70
N MET A 112 -12.43 5.98 -0.80
CA MET A 112 -11.74 5.26 0.27
C MET A 112 -12.73 4.51 1.17
N GLU A 113 -13.84 5.14 1.56
CA GLU A 113 -14.91 4.51 2.34
C GLU A 113 -15.53 3.30 1.62
N ALA A 114 -15.74 3.40 0.31
CA ALA A 114 -16.23 2.28 -0.48
C ALA A 114 -15.23 1.12 -0.48
N ALA A 115 -13.95 1.40 -0.75
CA ALA A 115 -12.89 0.39 -0.74
C ALA A 115 -12.73 -0.28 0.64
N ALA A 116 -12.88 0.46 1.74
CA ALA A 116 -12.87 -0.08 3.10
C ALA A 116 -14.04 -1.04 3.35
N LYS A 117 -15.25 -0.70 2.89
CA LYS A 117 -16.45 -1.53 3.03
C LYS A 117 -16.41 -2.79 2.17
N GLU A 118 -15.71 -2.75 1.04
CA GLU A 118 -15.56 -3.90 0.14
C GLU A 118 -14.67 -5.01 0.73
N GLY A 119 -13.83 -4.71 1.72
CA GLY A 119 -12.96 -5.69 2.36
C GLY A 119 -11.92 -6.30 1.41
N GLN A 120 -11.38 -5.47 0.53
CA GLN A 120 -10.33 -5.83 -0.42
C GLN A 120 -9.10 -6.36 0.34
N ARG A 121 -8.53 -7.47 -0.14
CA ARG A 121 -7.33 -8.03 0.48
C ARG A 121 -6.10 -7.30 -0.02
N PHE A 122 -5.11 -7.17 0.87
CA PHE A 122 -3.75 -6.78 0.48
C PHE A 122 -3.01 -8.05 0.07
N GLU A 123 -2.73 -8.18 -1.21
CA GLU A 123 -2.13 -9.38 -1.80
C GLU A 123 -0.71 -9.07 -2.26
N ARG A 124 0.27 -9.63 -1.54
CA ARG A 124 1.69 -9.47 -1.84
C ARG A 124 2.12 -10.44 -2.94
N VAL A 125 2.88 -9.94 -3.90
CA VAL A 125 3.62 -10.77 -4.88
C VAL A 125 5.05 -10.27 -5.01
N VAL A 126 6.00 -11.21 -5.10
CA VAL A 126 7.39 -10.90 -5.45
C VAL A 126 7.53 -11.08 -6.95
N VAL A 127 8.14 -10.11 -7.62
CA VAL A 127 8.31 -10.11 -9.08
C VAL A 127 9.77 -9.85 -9.42
N SER A 128 10.18 -10.27 -10.61
CA SER A 128 11.45 -9.86 -11.19
C SER A 128 11.42 -8.36 -11.53
N ARG A 129 12.62 -7.79 -11.67
CA ARG A 129 12.77 -6.39 -12.11
C ARG A 129 12.13 -6.15 -13.48
N ASP A 130 12.29 -7.08 -14.41
CA ASP A 130 11.74 -6.95 -15.75
C ASP A 130 10.21 -6.99 -15.74
N GLU A 131 9.61 -7.87 -14.92
CA GLU A 131 8.15 -7.89 -14.72
C GLU A 131 7.64 -6.58 -14.10
N ALA A 132 8.34 -6.05 -13.09
CA ALA A 132 7.98 -4.78 -12.47
C ALA A 132 8.09 -3.61 -13.47
N LEU A 133 9.18 -3.52 -14.24
CA LEU A 133 9.37 -2.49 -15.26
C LEU A 133 8.31 -2.58 -16.36
N ALA A 134 7.97 -3.79 -16.80
CA ALA A 134 6.92 -3.99 -17.79
C ALA A 134 5.54 -3.58 -17.25
N MET A 135 5.25 -3.89 -15.98
CA MET A 135 3.99 -3.54 -15.34
C MET A 135 3.83 -2.03 -15.18
N PHE A 136 4.89 -1.33 -14.79
CA PHE A 136 4.86 0.12 -14.52
C PHE A 136 5.37 0.98 -15.68
N GLN A 137 5.52 0.42 -16.89
CA GLN A 137 6.15 1.12 -18.02
C GLN A 137 5.53 2.48 -18.38
N GLU A 138 4.24 2.67 -18.09
CA GLU A 138 3.53 3.95 -18.34
C GLU A 138 3.70 4.97 -17.20
N ASN A 139 4.17 4.55 -16.03
CA ASN A 139 4.43 5.42 -14.88
C ASN A 139 5.93 5.66 -14.73
N LYS A 140 6.42 6.76 -15.32
CA LYS A 140 7.84 7.13 -15.33
C LYS A 140 8.48 7.19 -13.93
N PHE A 141 7.71 7.56 -12.90
CA PHE A 141 8.22 7.66 -11.53
C PHE A 141 8.48 6.27 -10.94
N LYS A 142 7.56 5.33 -11.13
CA LYS A 142 7.74 3.94 -10.70
C LYS A 142 8.89 3.27 -11.46
N VAL A 143 9.04 3.54 -12.77
CA VAL A 143 10.18 3.07 -13.56
C VAL A 143 11.52 3.58 -13.00
N GLU A 144 11.60 4.86 -12.66
CA GLU A 144 12.80 5.46 -12.06
C GLU A 144 13.11 4.83 -10.69
N ILE A 145 12.10 4.69 -9.83
CA ILE A 145 12.23 4.03 -8.53
C ILE A 145 12.79 2.61 -8.71
N ILE A 146 12.15 1.79 -9.55
CA ILE A 146 12.59 0.41 -9.80
C ILE A 146 14.03 0.41 -10.33
N SER A 147 14.33 1.25 -11.31
CA SER A 147 15.66 1.31 -11.94
C SER A 147 16.76 1.70 -10.96
N SER A 148 16.45 2.52 -9.96
CA SER A 148 17.40 2.95 -8.93
C SER A 148 17.66 1.92 -7.82
N LEU A 149 16.81 0.89 -7.70
CA LEU A 149 17.00 -0.16 -6.69
C LEU A 149 18.29 -0.94 -6.93
N PRO A 150 19.00 -1.40 -5.87
CA PRO A 150 20.14 -2.31 -5.99
C PRO A 150 19.84 -3.55 -6.85
N ALA A 151 20.83 -4.07 -7.58
CA ALA A 151 20.64 -5.18 -8.52
C ALA A 151 20.06 -6.45 -7.87
N ASP A 152 20.37 -6.67 -6.59
CA ASP A 152 19.92 -7.79 -5.75
C ASP A 152 18.68 -7.47 -4.90
N ALA A 153 18.08 -6.29 -5.06
CA ALA A 153 16.89 -5.89 -4.33
C ALA A 153 15.71 -6.81 -4.67
N VAL A 154 15.04 -7.33 -3.64
CA VAL A 154 13.77 -8.03 -3.79
C VAL A 154 12.67 -7.01 -4.07
N ILE A 155 12.01 -7.13 -5.23
CA ILE A 155 10.92 -6.25 -5.62
C ILE A 155 9.60 -6.95 -5.28
N SER A 156 8.78 -6.29 -4.46
CA SER A 156 7.43 -6.75 -4.18
C SER A 156 6.39 -5.72 -4.52
N LEU A 157 5.22 -6.23 -4.91
CA LEU A 157 4.03 -5.48 -5.22
C LEU A 157 2.92 -5.90 -4.28
N TYR A 158 2.01 -4.96 -4.01
CA TYR A 158 0.75 -5.25 -3.36
C TYR A 158 -0.40 -4.89 -4.28
N ARG A 159 -1.31 -5.85 -4.46
CA ARG A 159 -2.62 -5.58 -5.02
C ARG A 159 -3.61 -5.28 -3.89
N VAL A 160 -4.40 -4.23 -4.06
CA VAL A 160 -5.57 -3.92 -3.24
C VAL A 160 -6.72 -3.50 -4.15
N GLY A 161 -7.68 -4.42 -4.31
CA GLY A 161 -8.76 -4.26 -5.29
C GLY A 161 -8.21 -4.16 -6.73
N PRO A 162 -8.47 -3.06 -7.47
CA PRO A 162 -7.93 -2.82 -8.80
C PRO A 162 -6.53 -2.20 -8.78
N MET A 163 -6.07 -1.59 -7.68
CA MET A 163 -4.75 -0.95 -7.62
C MET A 163 -3.66 -2.00 -7.41
N VAL A 164 -2.54 -1.86 -8.12
CA VAL A 164 -1.30 -2.60 -7.87
C VAL A 164 -0.17 -1.60 -7.68
N ASP A 165 0.62 -1.77 -6.62
CA ASP A 165 1.62 -0.80 -6.24
C ASP A 165 2.93 -1.42 -5.72
N LEU A 166 4.06 -0.75 -5.98
CA LEU A 166 5.39 -1.09 -5.44
C LEU A 166 5.41 -0.84 -3.94
N CYS A 167 5.58 -1.90 -3.15
CA CYS A 167 5.60 -1.79 -1.71
C CYS A 167 6.28 -2.99 -1.06
N THR A 168 7.05 -2.76 0.00
CA THR A 168 7.71 -3.80 0.79
C THR A 168 6.81 -4.43 1.84
N GLY A 169 5.74 -3.72 2.22
CA GLY A 169 4.84 -4.07 3.30
C GLY A 169 5.43 -3.83 4.69
N PRO A 170 4.78 -4.35 5.74
CA PRO A 170 3.55 -5.13 5.69
C PRO A 170 2.31 -4.23 5.56
N HIS A 171 1.18 -4.87 5.26
CA HIS A 171 -0.15 -4.28 5.31
C HIS A 171 -1.06 -5.05 6.25
N LEU A 172 -2.17 -4.40 6.63
CA LEU A 172 -3.29 -5.06 7.29
C LEU A 172 -3.87 -6.19 6.42
N PRO A 173 -4.56 -7.19 6.99
CA PRO A 173 -5.06 -8.33 6.22
C PRO A 173 -6.05 -7.97 5.09
N ASN A 174 -6.87 -6.96 5.30
CA ASN A 174 -7.79 -6.42 4.31
C ASN A 174 -8.28 -5.02 4.73
N THR A 175 -8.99 -4.35 3.83
CA THR A 175 -9.41 -2.95 4.01
C THR A 175 -10.50 -2.75 5.06
N THR A 176 -11.20 -3.79 5.53
CA THR A 176 -12.21 -3.64 6.61
C THR A 176 -11.59 -3.28 7.97
N TYR A 177 -10.28 -3.48 8.10
CA TYR A 177 -9.51 -3.05 9.27
C TYR A 177 -9.32 -1.53 9.32
N LEU A 178 -9.54 -0.83 8.21
CA LEU A 178 -9.46 0.63 8.13
C LEU A 178 -10.81 1.23 8.55
N LYS A 179 -10.80 2.06 9.60
CA LYS A 179 -11.98 2.79 10.07
C LYS A 179 -11.92 4.21 9.51
N LEU A 180 -12.77 4.48 8.52
CA LEU A 180 -12.87 5.80 7.86
C LEU A 180 -14.13 6.56 8.35
N PRO A 181 -14.11 7.91 8.39
CA PRO A 181 -12.98 8.78 8.07
C PRO A 181 -11.87 8.72 9.14
N LEU A 182 -10.62 8.97 8.71
CA LEU A 182 -9.41 8.92 9.55
C LEU A 182 -9.24 10.19 10.37
#